data_AF-A0A0Q5MSR7-F1
#
_entry.id   AF-A0A0Q5MSR7-F1
#
_cell.length_a   1.000
_cell.length_b   1.000
_cell.length_c   1.000
_cell.angle_alpha   90.00
_cell.angle_beta   90.00
_cell.angle_gamma   90.00
#
_symmetry.space_group_name_H-M   'P 1'
#
loop_
_entity.id
_entity.type
_entity.pdbx_description
1 polymer ?
#
loop_
_entity_poly.entity_id
_entity_poly.type
_entity_poly.pdbx_seq_one_letter_code
_entity_poly.pdbx_strand_id
1 'polypeptide(L)'
;MAPRITDATTKTGIVIVGYIAVFMLGLTSALLVGGVGGTIASVALALAVVLFCARTFRAPGEPIAPPRPWWKLTGGRTSGLVVGGLCVLQVVGQLASARVSDGAGWSLPAALLYTVLAAAFVHSALRQPARRAAPDA
;
A
#
# COMPACT_ATOMS: atom_id res chain seq x y z
N MET A 1 -0.48 -17.13 13.44
CA MET A 1 -0.94 -17.46 12.07
C MET A 1 -1.67 -16.24 11.53
N ALA A 2 -1.20 -15.59 10.46
CA ALA A 2 -1.93 -14.45 9.88
C ALA A 2 -3.15 -14.94 9.07
N PRO A 3 -4.30 -14.25 9.12
CA PRO A 3 -5.48 -14.59 8.34
C PRO A 3 -5.20 -14.54 6.84
N ARG A 4 -5.85 -15.41 6.05
CA ARG A 4 -5.56 -15.64 4.63
C ARG A 4 -6.75 -15.24 3.78
N ILE A 5 -6.53 -14.36 2.81
CA ILE A 5 -7.61 -13.77 2.01
C ILE A 5 -7.28 -13.98 0.54
N THR A 6 -8.07 -14.82 -0.12
CA THR A 6 -7.93 -15.19 -1.54
C THR A 6 -9.01 -14.56 -2.41
N ASP A 7 -10.21 -14.39 -1.85
CA ASP A 7 -11.36 -13.77 -2.52
C ASP A 7 -11.08 -12.31 -2.93
N ALA A 8 -11.48 -11.96 -4.16
CA ALA A 8 -11.24 -10.63 -4.73
C ALA A 8 -12.12 -9.57 -4.05
N THR A 9 -13.39 -9.89 -3.77
CA THR A 9 -14.35 -8.97 -3.16
C THR A 9 -13.90 -8.59 -1.75
N THR A 10 -13.48 -9.57 -0.95
CA THR A 10 -12.95 -9.36 0.40
C THR A 10 -11.68 -8.50 0.39
N LYS A 11 -10.76 -8.73 -0.56
CA LYS A 11 -9.55 -7.89 -0.70
C LYS A 11 -9.89 -6.45 -1.01
N THR A 12 -10.77 -6.23 -1.98
CA THR A 12 -11.21 -4.89 -2.37
C THR A 12 -11.88 -4.18 -1.19
N GLY A 13 -12.77 -4.88 -0.47
CA GLY A 13 -13.41 -4.34 0.72
C GLY A 13 -12.41 -3.90 1.80
N ILE A 14 -11.40 -4.72 2.08
CA ILE A 14 -10.34 -4.38 3.05
C ILE A 14 -9.51 -3.17 2.61
N VAL A 15 -9.19 -3.07 1.32
CA VAL A 15 -8.45 -1.92 0.78
C VAL A 15 -9.28 -0.64 0.91
N ILE A 16 -10.58 -0.70 0.57
CA ILE A 16 -11.49 0.44 0.69
C ILE A 16 -11.63 0.88 2.16
N VAL A 17 -11.94 -0.06 3.05
CA VAL A 17 -12.09 0.22 4.49
C VAL A 17 -10.77 0.75 5.07
N GLY A 18 -9.64 0.15 4.70
CA GLY A 18 -8.32 0.61 5.12
C GLY A 18 -8.02 2.03 4.65
N TYR A 19 -8.35 2.37 3.41
CA TYR A 19 -8.17 3.72 2.88
C TYR A 19 -9.04 4.75 3.61
N ILE A 20 -10.32 4.44 3.84
CA ILE A 20 -11.23 5.30 4.61
C ILE A 20 -10.70 5.49 6.03
N ALA A 21 -10.23 4.42 6.68
CA ALA A 21 -9.68 4.49 8.03
C ALA A 21 -8.42 5.37 8.10
N VAL A 22 -7.50 5.26 7.12
CA VAL A 22 -6.32 6.12 7.00
C VAL A 22 -6.72 7.58 6.88
N PHE A 23 -7.68 7.88 6.01
CA PHE A 23 -8.17 9.25 5.82
C PHE A 23 -8.82 9.80 7.08
N MET A 24 -9.75 9.06 7.68
CA MET A 24 -10.47 9.50 8.89
C MET A 24 -9.54 9.68 10.08
N LEU A 25 -8.59 8.76 10.29
CA LEU A 25 -7.60 8.90 11.34
C LEU A 25 -6.68 10.11 11.11
N GLY A 26 -6.22 10.30 9.87
CA GLY A 26 -5.39 11.45 9.49
C GLY A 26 -6.11 12.77 9.74
N LEU A 27 -7.35 12.88 9.28
CA LEU A 27 -8.18 14.07 9.47
C LEU A 27 -8.46 14.34 10.96
N THR A 28 -8.91 13.32 11.70
CA THR A 28 -9.21 13.46 13.14
C THR A 28 -7.96 13.87 13.91
N SER A 29 -6.82 13.23 13.63
CA SER A 29 -5.55 13.56 14.29
C SER A 29 -5.05 14.95 13.91
N ALA A 30 -5.28 15.40 12.66
CA ALA A 30 -4.97 16.76 12.23
C ALA A 30 -5.79 17.82 12.98
N LEU A 31 -7.07 17.53 13.24
CA LEU A 31 -7.96 18.43 13.99
C LEU A 31 -7.63 18.48 15.48
N LEU A 32 -7.16 17.39 16.07
CA LEU A 32 -6.88 17.29 17.52
C LEU A 32 -5.48 17.77 17.90
N VAL A 33 -4.46 17.42 17.11
CA VAL A 33 -3.04 17.60 17.47
C VAL A 33 -2.26 18.38 16.40
N GLY A 34 -2.97 18.90 15.38
CA GLY A 34 -2.39 19.67 14.29
C GLY A 34 -1.94 18.82 13.09
N GLY A 35 -1.65 19.49 11.97
CA GLY A 35 -1.38 18.84 10.68
C GLY A 35 -0.24 17.82 10.70
N VAL A 36 0.82 18.06 11.49
CA VAL A 36 1.94 17.11 11.63
C VAL A 36 1.48 15.80 12.27
N GLY A 37 0.68 15.87 13.34
CA GLY A 37 0.11 14.70 14.01
C GLY A 37 -0.80 13.90 13.07
N GLY A 38 -1.61 14.61 12.28
CA GLY A 38 -2.44 14.04 11.20
C GLY A 38 -1.64 13.24 10.18
N THR A 39 -0.55 13.82 9.67
CA THR A 39 0.29 13.16 8.67
C THR A 39 1.07 11.98 9.25
N ILE A 40 1.57 12.07 10.49
CA ILE A 40 2.22 10.93 11.16
C ILE A 40 1.23 9.77 11.31
N ALA A 41 0.04 10.04 11.86
CA ALA A 41 -0.96 9.02 12.14
C ALA A 41 -1.45 8.32 10.87
N SER A 42 -1.76 9.10 9.81
CA SER A 42 -2.19 8.56 8.52
C SER A 42 -1.10 7.72 7.86
N VAL A 43 0.16 8.18 7.85
CA VAL A 43 1.28 7.43 7.27
C VAL A 43 1.54 6.12 8.03
N ALA A 44 1.51 6.16 9.37
CA ALA A 44 1.70 4.97 10.20
C ALA A 44 0.61 3.92 9.94
N LEU A 45 -0.66 4.35 9.87
CA LEU A 45 -1.77 3.44 9.57
C LEU A 45 -1.71 2.93 8.13
N ALA A 46 -1.36 3.78 7.16
CA ALA A 46 -1.22 3.38 5.76
C ALA A 46 -0.16 2.28 5.61
N LEU A 47 0.99 2.43 6.28
CA LEU A 47 2.02 1.39 6.33
C LEU A 47 1.49 0.08 6.93
N ALA A 48 0.80 0.17 8.06
CA ALA A 48 0.24 -1.01 8.71
C ALA A 48 -0.75 -1.75 7.81
N VAL A 49 -1.64 -1.02 7.13
CA VAL A 49 -2.61 -1.58 6.16
C VAL A 49 -1.88 -2.21 4.98
N VAL A 50 -0.89 -1.52 4.38
CA VAL A 50 -0.13 -2.03 3.24
C VAL A 50 0.62 -3.32 3.61
N LEU A 51 1.29 -3.34 4.76
CA LEU A 51 2.00 -4.53 5.24
C LEU A 51 1.04 -5.67 5.57
N PHE A 52 -0.10 -5.36 6.20
CA PHE A 52 -1.14 -6.35 6.46
C PHE A 52 -1.64 -6.98 5.16
N CYS A 53 -2.02 -6.17 4.17
CA CYS A 53 -2.48 -6.64 2.86
C CYS A 53 -1.38 -7.45 2.15
N ALA A 54 -0.14 -6.97 2.14
CA ALA A 54 0.99 -7.65 1.50
C ALA A 54 1.27 -9.05 2.10
N ARG A 55 0.93 -9.27 3.38
CA ARG A 55 1.18 -10.54 4.07
C ARG A 55 -0.05 -11.46 4.12
N THR A 56 -1.26 -10.92 4.09
CA THR A 56 -2.51 -11.69 4.18
C THR A 56 -3.13 -12.01 2.83
N PHE A 57 -2.94 -11.16 1.81
CA PHE A 57 -3.51 -11.38 0.49
C PHE A 57 -2.69 -12.39 -0.31
N ARG A 58 -3.38 -13.39 -0.88
CA ARG A 58 -2.76 -14.46 -1.68
C ARG A 58 -3.38 -14.57 -3.06
N ALA A 59 -2.58 -14.91 -4.07
CA ALA A 59 -3.12 -15.18 -5.40
C ALA A 59 -3.91 -16.51 -5.41
N PRO A 60 -4.93 -16.65 -6.28
CA PRO A 60 -5.58 -17.93 -6.50
C PRO A 60 -4.55 -18.98 -6.96
N GLY A 61 -4.49 -20.12 -6.26
CA GLY A 61 -3.57 -21.23 -6.56
C GLY A 61 -2.12 -21.03 -6.11
N GLU A 62 -1.80 -19.99 -5.32
CA GLU A 62 -0.44 -19.82 -4.78
C GLU A 62 -0.12 -20.93 -3.75
N PRO A 63 1.01 -21.69 -3.89
CA PRO A 63 1.38 -22.75 -2.97
C PRO A 63 1.45 -22.26 -1.53
N ILE A 64 0.79 -22.99 -0.64
CA ILE A 64 0.58 -22.59 0.75
C ILE A 64 1.78 -22.91 1.65
N ALA A 65 2.51 -23.99 1.36
CA ALA A 65 3.57 -24.51 2.21
C ALA A 65 4.84 -23.63 2.29
N PRO A 66 5.38 -23.08 1.19
CA PRO A 66 6.59 -22.26 1.29
C PRO A 66 6.27 -20.85 1.86
N PRO A 67 7.10 -20.34 2.78
CA PRO A 67 7.06 -18.94 3.17
C PRO A 67 7.18 -18.04 1.94
N ARG A 68 6.38 -16.98 1.87
CA ARG A 68 6.45 -16.06 0.74
C ARG A 68 7.81 -15.35 0.77
N PRO A 69 8.54 -15.28 -0.35
CA PRO A 69 9.74 -14.46 -0.40
C PRO A 69 9.41 -13.02 -0.01
N TRP A 70 10.27 -12.39 0.78
CA TRP A 70 10.04 -11.05 1.33
C TRP A 70 9.86 -9.98 0.24
N TRP A 71 10.44 -10.19 -0.96
CA TRP A 71 10.28 -9.32 -2.13
C TRP A 71 8.92 -9.45 -2.82
N LYS A 72 8.14 -10.52 -2.55
CA LYS A 72 6.85 -10.78 -3.19
C LYS A 72 5.72 -10.16 -2.36
N LEU A 73 5.46 -8.88 -2.58
CA LEU A 73 4.43 -8.10 -1.87
C LEU A 73 3.02 -8.37 -2.40
N THR A 74 2.88 -8.73 -3.68
CA THR A 74 1.58 -8.98 -4.31
C THR A 74 1.50 -10.35 -4.98
N GLY A 75 0.26 -10.79 -5.28
CA GLY A 75 -0.01 -12.06 -5.93
C GLY A 75 0.17 -12.07 -7.45
N GLY A 76 0.18 -10.90 -8.08
CA GLY A 76 0.33 -10.76 -9.53
C GLY A 76 0.95 -9.44 -9.96
N ARG A 77 1.56 -9.44 -11.15
CA ARG A 77 2.25 -8.27 -11.73
C ARG A 77 1.35 -7.03 -11.81
N THR A 78 0.10 -7.19 -12.27
CA THR A 78 -0.88 -6.10 -12.37
C THR A 78 -1.16 -5.46 -11.00
N SER A 79 -1.44 -6.26 -9.97
CA SER A 79 -1.67 -5.75 -8.62
C SER A 79 -0.44 -5.03 -8.03
N GLY A 80 0.77 -5.48 -8.34
CA GLY A 80 1.99 -4.77 -7.93
C GLY A 80 2.15 -3.41 -8.61
N LEU A 81 1.85 -3.32 -9.91
CA LEU A 81 1.89 -2.05 -10.64
C LEU A 81 0.81 -1.07 -10.19
N VAL A 82 -0.42 -1.54 -9.97
CA VAL A 82 -1.52 -0.69 -9.48
C VAL A 82 -1.18 -0.10 -8.12
N VAL A 83 -0.72 -0.92 -7.16
CA VAL A 83 -0.35 -0.44 -5.83
C VAL A 83 0.89 0.46 -5.90
N GLY A 84 1.87 0.12 -6.73
CA GLY A 84 3.04 0.97 -6.97
C GLY A 84 2.65 2.35 -7.52
N GLY A 85 1.73 2.41 -8.47
CA GLY A 85 1.19 3.66 -9.02
C GLY A 85 0.44 4.49 -7.97
N LEU A 86 -0.36 3.85 -7.11
CA LEU A 86 -1.00 4.53 -5.98
C LEU A 86 0.03 5.11 -5.00
N CYS A 87 1.14 4.40 -4.73
CA CYS A 87 2.23 4.94 -3.92
C CYS A 87 2.90 6.15 -4.59
N VAL A 88 3.13 6.11 -5.90
CA VAL A 88 3.65 7.28 -6.65
C VAL A 88 2.70 8.48 -6.54
N LEU A 89 1.39 8.26 -6.65
CA LEU A 89 0.40 9.32 -6.48
C LEU A 89 0.48 9.94 -5.07
N GLN A 90 0.73 9.13 -4.04
CA GLN A 90 0.96 9.63 -2.68
C GLN A 90 2.25 10.46 -2.59
N VAL A 91 3.33 10.07 -3.27
CA VAL A 91 4.56 10.89 -3.34
C VAL A 91 4.24 12.28 -3.90
N VAL A 92 3.51 12.35 -5.01
CA VAL A 92 3.10 13.63 -5.61
C VAL A 92 2.26 14.46 -4.65
N GLY A 93 1.29 13.84 -3.97
CA GLY A 93 0.46 14.52 -2.96
C GLY A 93 1.27 15.10 -1.79
N GLN A 94 2.28 14.37 -1.31
CA GLN A 94 3.14 14.84 -0.23
C GLN A 94 4.10 15.94 -0.67
N LEU A 95 4.64 15.84 -1.90
CA LEU A 95 5.47 16.91 -2.45
C LEU A 95 4.65 18.19 -2.68
N ALA A 96 3.41 18.08 -3.17
CA ALA A 96 2.52 19.23 -3.30
C ALA A 96 2.21 19.85 -1.93
N SER A 97 1.90 19.02 -0.93
CA SER A 97 1.63 19.48 0.44
C SER A 97 2.83 20.20 1.07
N ALA A 98 4.06 19.75 0.78
CA ALA A 98 5.29 20.41 1.22
C ALA A 98 5.51 21.81 0.62
N ARG A 99 4.83 22.14 -0.49
CA ARG A 99 4.93 23.46 -1.14
C ARG A 99 3.93 24.48 -0.58
N VAL A 100 2.81 24.01 -0.04
CA VAL A 100 1.66 24.87 0.32
C VAL A 100 1.54 25.02 1.84
N SER A 101 2.15 24.13 2.63
CA SER A 101 2.14 24.20 4.09
C SER A 101 3.52 24.51 4.67
N ASP A 102 3.58 25.30 5.74
CA ASP A 102 4.79 25.47 6.57
C ASP A 102 5.26 24.14 7.21
N GLY A 103 4.49 23.07 7.05
CA GLY A 103 4.74 21.70 7.51
C GLY A 103 5.72 20.89 6.66
N ALA A 104 6.71 21.54 6.02
CA ALA A 104 7.72 20.87 5.19
C ALA A 104 8.47 19.74 5.93
N GLY A 105 8.57 19.82 7.26
CA GLY A 105 9.33 18.88 8.09
C GLY A 105 8.89 17.41 7.98
N TRP A 106 7.57 17.14 7.86
CA TRP A 106 7.07 15.75 7.85
C TRP A 106 6.62 15.26 6.46
N SER A 107 6.25 16.17 5.56
CA SER A 107 5.85 15.82 4.19
C SER A 107 6.98 15.17 3.38
N LEU A 108 8.23 15.61 3.59
CA LEU A 108 9.41 15.05 2.91
C LEU A 108 9.73 13.61 3.37
N PRO A 109 9.83 13.30 4.68
CA PRO A 109 9.95 11.92 5.17
C PRO A 109 8.84 11.01 4.64
N ALA A 110 7.59 11.48 4.62
CA ALA A 110 6.47 10.71 4.10
C ALA A 110 6.61 10.45 2.59
N ALA A 111 7.01 11.43 1.80
CA ALA A 111 7.30 11.25 0.37
C ALA A 111 8.42 10.23 0.13
N LEU A 112 9.49 10.28 0.92
CA LEU A 112 10.59 9.31 0.84
C LEU A 112 10.09 7.88 1.12
N LEU A 113 9.29 7.70 2.17
CA LEU A 113 8.71 6.42 2.52
C LEU A 113 7.81 5.86 1.39
N TYR A 114 6.92 6.69 0.84
CA TYR A 114 6.08 6.26 -0.29
C TYR A 114 6.89 5.96 -1.55
N THR A 115 8.03 6.64 -1.75
CA THR A 115 8.97 6.33 -2.84
C THR A 115 9.58 4.94 -2.64
N VAL A 116 10.01 4.60 -1.43
CA VAL A 116 10.53 3.25 -1.10
C VAL A 116 9.46 2.19 -1.31
N LEU A 117 8.22 2.43 -0.87
CA LEU A 117 7.10 1.52 -1.11
C LEU A 117 6.82 1.34 -2.60
N ALA A 118 6.75 2.43 -3.37
CA ALA A 118 6.54 2.38 -4.81
C ALA A 118 7.60 1.53 -5.49
N ALA A 119 8.88 1.77 -5.17
CA ALA A 119 9.99 0.99 -5.69
C ALA A 119 9.88 -0.50 -5.31
N ALA A 120 9.51 -0.81 -4.07
CA ALA A 120 9.33 -2.19 -3.61
C ALA A 120 8.18 -2.90 -4.35
N PHE A 121 7.04 -2.23 -4.58
CA PHE A 121 5.91 -2.78 -5.32
C PHE A 121 6.21 -2.96 -6.81
N VAL A 122 6.90 -2.01 -7.43
CA VAL A 122 7.39 -2.13 -8.81
C VAL A 122 8.40 -3.26 -8.92
N HIS A 123 9.37 -3.35 -8.01
CA HIS A 123 10.34 -4.45 -7.97
C HIS A 123 9.64 -5.81 -7.82
N SER A 124 8.63 -5.88 -6.97
CA SER A 124 7.80 -7.07 -6.79
C SER A 124 7.08 -7.45 -8.09
N ALA A 125 6.52 -6.47 -8.80
CA ALA A 125 5.81 -6.68 -10.05
C ALA A 125 6.74 -7.15 -11.18
N LEU A 126 7.94 -6.58 -11.28
CA LEU A 126 8.92 -6.92 -12.32
C LEU A 126 9.46 -8.35 -12.17
N ARG A 127 9.58 -8.85 -10.93
CA ARG A 127 10.01 -10.23 -10.66
C ARG A 127 8.90 -11.26 -10.84
N GLN A 128 7.64 -10.83 -11.02
CA GLN A 128 6.53 -11.74 -11.21
C GLN A 128 6.32 -12.01 -12.70
N PRO A 129 6.31 -13.28 -13.14
CA PRO A 129 6.01 -13.60 -14.53
C PRO A 129 4.62 -13.07 -14.88
N ALA A 130 4.48 -12.51 -16.09
CA ALA A 130 3.17 -12.17 -16.61
C ALA A 130 2.33 -13.44 -16.61
N ARG A 131 1.19 -13.44 -15.91
CA ARG A 131 0.21 -14.52 -16.01
C ARG A 131 -0.17 -14.59 -17.49
N ARG A 132 0.33 -15.59 -18.21
CA ARG A 132 -0.27 -15.97 -19.50
C ARG A 132 -1.70 -16.34 -19.17
N ALA A 133 -2.67 -15.68 -19.80
CA ALA A 133 -4.04 -16.17 -19.81
C ALA A 133 -3.95 -17.63 -20.25
N ALA A 134 -4.36 -18.56 -19.39
CA ALA A 134 -4.55 -19.93 -19.84
C ALA A 134 -5.60 -19.87 -20.96
N PRO A 135 -5.35 -20.46 -22.13
CA PRO A 135 -6.45 -20.67 -23.08
C PRO A 135 -7.50 -21.50 -22.35
N ASP A 136 -8.73 -20.99 -22.33
CA ASP A 136 -9.89 -21.72 -21.82
C ASP A 136 -9.94 -23.08 -22.52
N ALA A 137 -9.91 -24.16 -21.74
CA ALA A 137 -10.06 -25.55 -22.20
C ALA A 137 -11.42 -26.08 -21.76
#